data_AF-A0A2N2M167-F1
#
_entry.id   AF-A0A2N2M167-F1
#
_cell.length_a   1.000
_cell.length_b   1.000
_cell.length_c   1.000
_cell.angle_alpha   90.00
_cell.angle_beta   90.00
_cell.angle_gamma   90.00
#
_symmetry.space_group_name_H-M   'P 1'
#
loop_
_entity.id
_entity.type
_entity.pdbx_description
1 polymer ?
#
loop_
_entity_poly.entity_id
_entity_poly.type
_entity_poly.pdbx_seq_one_letter_code
_entity_poly.pdbx_strand_id
1 'polypeptide(L)'
;MKLVQFGSDPKAGLDIKAIAALVDYVLEPKPNKEAGLPTIRKATGAYYEFKTRINFSGFLQYAYSSQIPSILTNPASLRYSLWTGQGESQKLPVIWKLVLPDGKPVIIRGFERDGITPDLTTGIYYEYNLKRTLILLNYKGRQVLISISNQIATSDVGKKGVILGNDDDWNYYYSGETGSAKAGLGWVQSYIYDYFSVGVYVESGASPYMLTSGHFQWIRAGSAGINFVETKHIIKGMKRHARNSKTILESPKLPAPNQIISAYQRLSALSQNDLVEKYTVLQQARLSRALQSGQFETNKTKKPDSYIHTAKEQIVEELMMEYFKVAFGKTSLVGEKVVLGVN
;
A
#
# COMPACT_ATOMS: atom_id res chain seq x y z
N MET A 1 -4.75 15.03 -14.25
CA MET A 1 -6.17 14.65 -14.41
C MET A 1 -6.47 13.76 -15.61
N LYS A 2 -5.89 13.98 -16.79
CA LYS A 2 -6.13 13.10 -17.96
C LYS A 2 -5.86 11.62 -17.68
N LEU A 3 -4.76 11.30 -17.00
CA LEU A 3 -4.46 9.91 -16.59
C LEU A 3 -5.45 9.34 -15.56
N VAL A 4 -5.88 10.16 -14.59
CA VAL A 4 -6.93 9.79 -13.61
C VAL A 4 -8.23 9.45 -14.34
N GLN A 5 -8.60 10.24 -15.35
CA GLN A 5 -9.76 9.97 -16.21
C GLN A 5 -9.58 8.68 -17.01
N PHE A 6 -8.42 8.47 -17.65
CA PHE A 6 -8.09 7.22 -18.36
C PHE A 6 -8.11 5.97 -17.46
N GLY A 7 -7.71 6.11 -16.20
CA GLY A 7 -7.81 5.05 -15.20
C GLY A 7 -9.26 4.74 -14.78
N SER A 8 -10.16 5.72 -14.90
CA SER A 8 -11.58 5.58 -14.53
C SER A 8 -12.45 5.07 -15.69
N ASP A 9 -12.13 5.53 -16.90
CA ASP A 9 -12.79 5.21 -18.17
C ASP A 9 -11.74 4.91 -19.25
N PRO A 10 -11.58 3.64 -19.65
CA PRO A 10 -10.66 3.26 -20.71
C PRO A 10 -10.96 3.90 -22.08
N LYS A 11 -12.22 4.30 -22.34
CA LYS A 11 -12.63 4.93 -23.60
C LYS A 11 -12.07 6.33 -23.78
N ALA A 12 -11.60 6.98 -22.71
CA ALA A 12 -10.95 8.29 -22.77
C ALA A 12 -9.63 8.27 -23.58
N GLY A 13 -9.06 7.09 -23.85
CA GLY A 13 -7.82 6.94 -24.61
C GLY A 13 -6.58 7.33 -23.79
N LEU A 14 -5.43 6.73 -24.14
CA LEU A 14 -4.18 7.03 -23.46
C LEU A 14 -3.53 8.29 -24.06
N ASP A 15 -3.45 9.37 -23.27
CA ASP A 15 -2.76 10.60 -23.69
C ASP A 15 -1.24 10.48 -23.43
N ILE A 16 -0.50 10.16 -24.49
CA ILE A 16 0.97 10.02 -24.46
C ILE A 16 1.67 11.35 -24.13
N LYS A 17 1.12 12.50 -24.53
CA LYS A 17 1.70 13.81 -24.18
C LYS A 17 1.57 14.07 -22.68
N ALA A 18 0.46 13.67 -22.07
CA ALA A 18 0.27 13.78 -20.63
C ALA A 18 1.21 12.85 -19.84
N ILE A 19 1.49 11.64 -20.36
CA ILE A 19 2.52 10.76 -19.80
C ILE A 19 3.89 11.43 -19.88
N ALA A 20 4.29 11.88 -21.06
CA ALA A 20 5.58 12.52 -21.29
C ALA A 20 5.81 13.69 -20.33
N ALA A 21 4.81 14.57 -20.18
CA ALA A 21 4.87 15.70 -19.27
C ALA A 21 5.08 15.29 -17.80
N LEU A 22 4.41 14.23 -17.33
CA LEU A 22 4.59 13.74 -15.96
C LEU A 22 5.95 13.08 -15.75
N VAL A 23 6.42 12.30 -16.72
CA VAL A 23 7.73 11.66 -16.65
C VAL A 23 8.85 12.70 -16.68
N ASP A 24 8.79 13.66 -17.60
CA ASP A 24 9.74 14.77 -17.68
C ASP A 24 9.71 15.59 -16.37
N TYR A 25 8.52 15.90 -15.83
CA TYR A 25 8.41 16.58 -14.54
C TYR A 25 9.12 15.79 -13.45
N VAL A 26 8.90 14.48 -13.31
CA VAL A 26 9.56 13.68 -12.26
C VAL A 26 11.08 13.60 -12.43
N LEU A 27 11.57 13.59 -13.67
CA LEU A 27 13.00 13.57 -13.97
C LEU A 27 13.69 14.93 -13.81
N GLU A 28 12.96 16.03 -13.93
CA GLU A 28 13.50 17.38 -13.85
C GLU A 28 14.15 17.66 -12.47
N PRO A 29 15.36 18.23 -12.42
CA PRO A 29 15.95 18.70 -11.18
C PRO A 29 15.07 19.76 -10.52
N LYS A 30 14.66 19.51 -9.28
CA LYS A 30 13.87 20.45 -8.47
C LYS A 30 14.58 20.77 -7.16
N PRO A 31 14.51 22.04 -6.69
CA PRO A 31 15.06 22.44 -5.40
C PRO A 31 14.31 21.78 -4.23
N ASN A 32 12.98 21.66 -4.35
CA ASN A 32 12.13 20.99 -3.38
C ASN A 32 11.59 19.67 -3.93
N LYS A 33 11.52 18.67 -3.07
CA LYS A 33 11.01 17.33 -3.40
C LYS A 33 9.53 17.15 -3.11
N GLU A 34 8.87 18.21 -2.65
CA GLU A 34 7.46 18.22 -2.32
C GLU A 34 6.80 19.52 -2.76
N ALA A 35 5.50 19.44 -3.05
CA ALA A 35 4.70 20.60 -3.39
C ALA A 35 3.23 20.36 -3.04
N GLY A 36 2.51 21.45 -2.74
CA GLY A 36 1.05 21.42 -2.81
C GLY A 36 0.60 21.36 -4.26
N LEU A 37 -0.44 20.57 -4.53
CA LEU A 37 -1.08 20.54 -5.85
C LEU A 37 -2.41 21.30 -5.80
N PRO A 38 -2.90 21.80 -6.94
CA PRO A 38 -4.23 22.39 -7.02
C PRO A 38 -5.29 21.45 -6.45
N THR A 39 -6.26 22.03 -5.76
CA THR A 39 -7.44 21.29 -5.28
C THR A 39 -8.27 20.86 -6.48
N ILE A 40 -8.67 19.60 -6.51
CA ILE A 40 -9.45 19.01 -7.62
C ILE A 40 -10.60 18.22 -7.02
N ARG A 41 -11.83 18.45 -7.50
CA ARG A 41 -13.04 17.78 -6.97
C ARG A 41 -13.17 17.89 -5.43
N LYS A 42 -12.81 19.05 -4.88
CA LYS A 42 -12.74 19.33 -3.42
C LYS A 42 -11.74 18.44 -2.65
N ALA A 43 -10.91 17.65 -3.34
CA ALA A 43 -9.84 16.87 -2.76
C ALA A 43 -8.55 17.68 -2.72
N THR A 44 -7.91 17.69 -1.56
CA THR A 44 -6.63 18.36 -1.32
C THR A 44 -5.53 17.58 -2.02
N GLY A 45 -4.63 18.27 -2.73
CA GLY A 45 -3.58 17.66 -3.52
C GLY A 45 -2.18 17.88 -2.96
N ALA A 46 -1.30 16.90 -3.15
CA ALA A 46 0.12 17.02 -2.85
C ALA A 46 1.00 16.18 -3.79
N TYR A 47 2.24 16.61 -3.96
CA TYR A 47 3.31 15.92 -4.67
C TYR A 47 4.47 15.60 -3.72
N TYR A 48 5.07 14.43 -3.89
CA TYR A 48 6.34 14.08 -3.28
C TYR A 48 7.17 13.18 -4.20
N GLU A 49 8.48 13.42 -4.25
CA GLU A 49 9.44 12.59 -4.98
C GLU A 49 10.58 12.09 -4.11
N PHE A 50 11.05 10.89 -4.44
CA PHE A 50 12.22 10.29 -3.81
C PHE A 50 12.91 9.34 -4.77
N LYS A 51 14.15 8.96 -4.43
CA LYS A 51 14.92 7.97 -5.19
C LYS A 51 15.17 6.74 -4.34
N THR A 52 15.12 5.57 -4.96
CA THR A 52 15.40 4.27 -4.33
C THR A 52 16.52 3.57 -5.07
N ARG A 53 17.53 3.05 -4.36
CA ARG A 53 18.61 2.26 -4.94
C ARG A 53 18.15 0.83 -5.24
N ILE A 54 17.54 0.66 -6.40
CA ILE A 54 17.08 -0.63 -6.92
C ILE A 54 17.03 -0.56 -8.45
N ASN A 55 17.29 -1.69 -9.12
CA ASN A 55 17.07 -1.77 -10.57
C ASN A 55 15.56 -1.89 -10.88
N PHE A 56 15.16 -1.45 -12.07
CA PHE A 56 13.75 -1.34 -12.44
C PHE A 56 13.02 -2.69 -12.43
N SER A 57 13.64 -3.75 -12.95
CA SER A 57 13.06 -5.11 -12.93
C SER A 57 12.85 -5.63 -11.52
N GLY A 58 13.82 -5.41 -10.63
CA GLY A 58 13.73 -5.77 -9.21
C GLY A 58 12.58 -5.02 -8.53
N PHE A 59 12.43 -3.72 -8.80
CA PHE A 59 11.30 -2.95 -8.29
C PHE A 59 9.95 -3.52 -8.76
N LEU A 60 9.78 -3.81 -10.04
CA LEU A 60 8.55 -4.42 -10.57
C LEU A 60 8.27 -5.78 -9.91
N GLN A 61 9.29 -6.60 -9.72
CA GLN A 61 9.16 -7.91 -9.10
C GLN A 61 8.67 -7.82 -7.65
N TYR A 62 9.25 -6.92 -6.85
CA TYR A 62 8.88 -6.79 -5.43
C TYR A 62 7.57 -6.02 -5.19
N ALA A 63 7.27 -5.01 -6.02
CA ALA A 63 6.16 -4.09 -5.74
C ALA A 63 4.89 -4.35 -6.58
N TYR A 64 5.01 -5.05 -7.72
CA TYR A 64 3.92 -5.22 -8.68
C TYR A 64 3.78 -6.66 -9.19
N SER A 65 4.02 -7.66 -8.34
CA SER A 65 3.85 -9.09 -8.68
C SER A 65 2.56 -9.65 -8.09
N SER A 66 1.90 -10.59 -8.77
CA SER A 66 0.78 -11.34 -8.20
C SER A 66 1.16 -12.35 -7.12
N GLN A 67 2.46 -12.58 -6.87
CA GLN A 67 2.94 -13.56 -5.88
C GLN A 67 3.76 -12.93 -4.75
N ILE A 68 3.96 -11.61 -4.76
CA ILE A 68 4.59 -10.87 -3.68
C ILE A 68 3.59 -9.82 -3.20
N PRO A 69 3.03 -9.97 -1.97
CA PRO A 69 2.07 -9.02 -1.43
C PRO A 69 2.61 -7.59 -1.38
N SER A 70 1.82 -6.63 -1.84
CA SER A 70 2.25 -5.22 -1.91
C SER A 70 2.55 -4.63 -0.52
N ILE A 71 1.95 -5.19 0.53
CA ILE A 71 2.22 -4.79 1.91
C ILE A 71 3.70 -4.94 2.29
N LEU A 72 4.45 -5.86 1.67
CA LEU A 72 5.85 -6.11 2.01
C LEU A 72 6.77 -4.95 1.60
N THR A 73 6.38 -4.19 0.56
CA THR A 73 7.09 -2.98 0.15
C THR A 73 6.44 -1.71 0.69
N ASN A 74 5.27 -1.82 1.33
CA ASN A 74 4.45 -0.71 1.84
C ASN A 74 3.92 -0.93 3.27
N PRO A 75 4.70 -1.48 4.22
CA PRO A 75 4.16 -1.98 5.49
C PRO A 75 3.67 -0.88 6.43
N ALA A 76 4.12 0.36 6.22
CA ALA A 76 3.65 1.52 6.97
C ALA A 76 2.42 2.20 6.34
N SER A 77 1.92 1.71 5.21
CA SER A 77 0.76 2.30 4.53
C SER A 77 -0.37 1.30 4.35
N LEU A 78 -0.05 0.01 4.15
CA LEU A 78 -1.03 -1.04 3.89
C LEU A 78 -1.05 -2.07 5.01
N ARG A 79 -2.25 -2.43 5.45
CA ARG A 79 -2.53 -3.64 6.23
C ARG A 79 -2.65 -4.86 5.31
N TYR A 80 -3.37 -4.70 4.20
CA TYR A 80 -3.53 -5.66 3.10
C TYR A 80 -3.94 -4.91 1.83
N SER A 81 -3.76 -5.54 0.67
CA SER A 81 -4.14 -5.00 -0.63
C SER A 81 -4.49 -6.13 -1.60
N LEU A 82 -5.79 -6.36 -1.78
CA LEU A 82 -6.30 -7.52 -2.48
C LEU A 82 -6.64 -7.17 -3.93
N TRP A 83 -5.76 -7.55 -4.85
CA TRP A 83 -6.00 -7.42 -6.28
C TRP A 83 -6.99 -8.48 -6.78
N THR A 84 -8.05 -8.06 -7.47
CA THR A 84 -9.05 -8.93 -8.10
C THR A 84 -9.04 -8.78 -9.61
N GLY A 85 -8.63 -9.84 -10.31
CA GLY A 85 -8.64 -9.97 -11.77
C GLY A 85 -9.80 -10.84 -12.23
N GLN A 86 -11.04 -10.33 -12.18
CA GLN A 86 -12.21 -11.01 -12.75
C GLN A 86 -12.95 -10.10 -13.75
N GLY A 87 -13.54 -10.71 -14.79
CA GLY A 87 -14.25 -10.00 -15.86
C GLY A 87 -13.29 -9.20 -16.76
N GLU A 88 -13.59 -7.92 -16.98
CA GLU A 88 -12.72 -7.00 -17.74
C GLU A 88 -11.38 -6.66 -17.01
N SER A 89 -11.22 -7.12 -15.77
CA SER A 89 -10.04 -6.92 -14.94
C SER A 89 -8.96 -7.98 -15.21
N GLN A 90 -7.72 -7.53 -15.40
CA GLN A 90 -6.56 -8.37 -15.69
C GLN A 90 -5.84 -8.78 -14.40
N LYS A 91 -5.23 -9.97 -14.39
CA LYS A 91 -4.35 -10.38 -13.28
C LYS A 91 -3.01 -9.66 -13.36
N LEU A 92 -2.42 -9.33 -12.21
CA LEU A 92 -1.03 -8.89 -12.17
C LEU A 92 -0.10 -10.02 -12.66
N PRO A 93 0.94 -9.69 -13.45
CA PRO A 93 1.89 -10.67 -13.91
C PRO A 93 2.79 -11.10 -12.74
N VAL A 94 3.26 -12.34 -12.79
CA VAL A 94 4.28 -12.81 -11.84
C VAL A 94 5.62 -12.17 -12.14
N ILE A 95 5.95 -12.05 -13.43
CA ILE A 95 7.18 -11.46 -13.98
C ILE A 95 6.78 -10.49 -15.08
N TRP A 96 7.31 -9.27 -15.03
CA TRP A 96 7.08 -8.26 -16.04
C TRP A 96 8.07 -8.40 -17.20
N LYS A 97 7.58 -8.25 -18.43
CA LYS A 97 8.42 -8.06 -19.61
C LYS A 97 8.63 -6.57 -19.83
N LEU A 98 9.89 -6.14 -19.85
CA LEU A 98 10.24 -4.74 -20.13
C LEU A 98 9.86 -4.35 -21.56
N VAL A 99 9.60 -3.06 -21.76
CA VAL A 99 9.16 -2.53 -23.05
C VAL A 99 10.37 -2.02 -23.81
N LEU A 100 10.56 -2.49 -25.05
CA LEU A 100 11.62 -2.01 -25.94
C LEU A 100 11.41 -0.52 -26.29
N PRO A 101 12.45 0.23 -26.71
CA PRO A 101 12.32 1.64 -27.07
C PRO A 101 11.18 1.97 -28.05
N ASP A 102 11.00 1.14 -29.08
CA ASP A 102 9.91 1.28 -30.06
C ASP A 102 8.68 0.40 -29.74
N GLY A 103 8.65 -0.15 -28.54
CA GLY A 103 7.58 -1.03 -28.05
C GLY A 103 6.31 -0.26 -27.70
N LYS A 104 5.16 -0.92 -27.87
CA LYS A 104 3.87 -0.38 -27.43
C LYS A 104 3.77 -0.43 -25.90
N PRO A 105 3.10 0.55 -25.24
CA PRO A 105 2.82 0.49 -23.82
C PRO A 105 2.03 -0.78 -23.45
N VAL A 106 2.41 -1.41 -22.35
CA VAL A 106 1.66 -2.51 -21.72
C VAL A 106 0.76 -1.91 -20.65
N ILE A 107 -0.55 -2.14 -20.77
CA ILE A 107 -1.55 -1.59 -19.86
C ILE A 107 -2.23 -2.74 -19.12
N ILE A 108 -2.22 -2.69 -17.79
CA ILE A 108 -2.90 -3.65 -16.92
C ILE A 108 -3.95 -2.92 -16.10
N ARG A 109 -5.18 -3.42 -16.09
CA ARG A 109 -6.29 -2.85 -15.32
C ARG A 109 -6.80 -3.82 -14.29
N GLY A 110 -7.16 -3.29 -13.13
CA GLY A 110 -7.48 -4.06 -11.94
C GLY A 110 -8.58 -3.45 -11.09
N PHE A 111 -9.16 -4.29 -10.25
CA PHE A 111 -9.82 -3.85 -9.03
C PHE A 111 -8.94 -4.23 -7.84
N GLU A 112 -8.88 -3.38 -6.83
CA GLU A 112 -8.06 -3.61 -5.65
C GLU A 112 -8.84 -3.17 -4.41
N ARG A 113 -8.85 -3.99 -3.35
CA ARG A 113 -9.39 -3.59 -2.05
C ARG A 113 -8.23 -3.40 -1.08
N ASP A 114 -8.04 -2.16 -0.64
CA ASP A 114 -7.01 -1.80 0.32
C ASP A 114 -7.60 -1.72 1.73
N GLY A 115 -6.88 -2.25 2.70
CA GLY A 115 -6.97 -1.85 4.09
C GLY A 115 -5.70 -1.10 4.45
N ILE A 116 -5.80 0.15 4.93
CA ILE A 116 -4.61 0.95 5.26
C ILE A 116 -4.21 0.82 6.73
N THR A 117 -2.97 1.17 7.05
CA THR A 117 -2.52 1.25 8.46
C THR A 117 -3.15 2.46 9.16
N PRO A 118 -3.18 2.48 10.51
CA PRO A 118 -3.59 3.66 11.25
C PRO A 118 -2.76 4.88 10.86
N ASP A 119 -3.43 6.03 10.68
CA ASP A 119 -2.74 7.27 10.37
C ASP A 119 -1.98 7.82 11.58
N LEU A 120 -0.90 8.57 11.32
CA LEU A 120 0.00 9.08 12.36
C LEU A 120 -0.61 10.18 13.26
N THR A 121 -1.81 10.68 12.96
CA THR A 121 -2.40 11.86 13.61
C THR A 121 -3.63 11.50 14.44
N THR A 122 -4.49 10.62 13.93
CA THR A 122 -5.75 10.24 14.57
C THR A 122 -5.84 8.75 14.89
N GLY A 123 -4.90 7.93 14.41
CA GLY A 123 -4.95 6.48 14.57
C GLY A 123 -6.15 5.83 13.87
N ILE A 124 -6.79 6.51 12.93
CA ILE A 124 -7.90 5.95 12.16
C ILE A 124 -7.32 5.18 10.99
N TYR A 125 -7.90 4.00 10.71
CA TYR A 125 -7.65 3.26 9.49
C TYR A 125 -8.95 3.07 8.69
N TYR A 126 -8.79 2.85 7.39
CA TYR A 126 -9.90 2.74 6.43
C TYR A 126 -9.72 1.52 5.54
N GLU A 127 -10.83 1.09 4.97
CA GLU A 127 -10.88 0.10 3.90
C GLU A 127 -11.67 0.69 2.73
N TYR A 128 -11.19 0.51 1.49
CA TYR A 128 -11.86 1.03 0.31
C TYR A 128 -11.47 0.26 -0.94
N ASN A 129 -12.30 0.36 -1.97
CA ASN A 129 -12.08 -0.27 -3.26
C ASN A 129 -11.48 0.74 -4.25
N LEU A 130 -10.63 0.26 -5.14
CA LEU A 130 -9.93 1.05 -6.15
C LEU A 130 -10.12 0.43 -7.54
N LYS A 131 -10.28 1.28 -8.55
CA LYS A 131 -9.90 0.97 -9.93
C LYS A 131 -8.41 1.27 -10.07
N ARG A 132 -7.65 0.27 -10.51
CA ARG A 132 -6.21 0.37 -10.72
C ARG A 132 -5.86 0.29 -12.19
N THR A 133 -4.87 1.06 -12.60
CA THR A 133 -4.32 1.00 -13.95
C THR A 133 -2.81 1.16 -13.89
N LEU A 134 -2.11 0.15 -14.38
CA LEU A 134 -0.66 0.14 -14.52
C LEU A 134 -0.31 0.29 -15.98
N ILE A 135 0.62 1.18 -16.30
CA ILE A 135 1.08 1.45 -17.65
C ILE A 135 2.60 1.33 -17.64
N LEU A 136 3.11 0.26 -18.22
CA LEU A 136 4.53 0.05 -18.44
C LEU A 136 4.89 0.48 -19.86
N LEU A 137 5.89 1.33 -20.00
CA LEU A 137 6.34 1.83 -21.30
C LEU A 137 7.83 2.15 -21.30
N ASN A 138 8.39 2.35 -22.49
CA ASN A 138 9.69 2.99 -22.66
C ASN A 138 9.48 4.47 -22.99
N TYR A 139 10.27 5.35 -22.36
CA TYR A 139 10.27 6.78 -22.66
C TYR A 139 11.70 7.29 -22.76
N LYS A 140 12.07 7.79 -23.95
CA LYS A 140 13.43 8.30 -24.24
C LYS A 140 14.54 7.33 -23.80
N GLY A 141 14.34 6.04 -24.07
CA GLY A 141 15.29 4.97 -23.74
C GLY A 141 15.23 4.47 -22.30
N ARG A 142 14.29 4.96 -21.47
CA ARG A 142 14.14 4.57 -20.05
C ARG A 142 12.88 3.76 -19.81
N GLN A 143 12.96 2.73 -18.99
CA GLN A 143 11.76 2.06 -18.48
C GLN A 143 10.97 2.98 -17.53
N VAL A 144 9.65 3.00 -17.73
CA VAL A 144 8.71 3.78 -16.93
C VAL A 144 7.51 2.92 -16.56
N LEU A 145 7.13 2.93 -15.28
CA LEU A 145 5.84 2.45 -14.81
C LEU A 145 5.03 3.64 -14.31
N ILE A 146 3.80 3.76 -14.80
CA ILE A 146 2.79 4.66 -14.25
C ILE A 146 1.73 3.82 -13.54
N SER A 147 1.46 4.14 -12.28
CA SER A 147 0.46 3.48 -11.44
C SER A 147 -0.64 4.48 -11.11
N ILE A 148 -1.87 4.19 -11.52
CA ILE A 148 -3.03 5.06 -11.32
C ILE A 148 -3.99 4.36 -10.36
N SER A 149 -4.40 5.05 -9.31
CA SER A 149 -5.41 4.60 -8.35
C SER A 149 -6.60 5.53 -8.37
N ASN A 150 -7.80 4.98 -8.48
CA ASN A 150 -9.05 5.75 -8.41
C ASN A 150 -10.00 5.06 -7.44
N GLN A 151 -10.36 5.72 -6.35
CA GLN A 151 -11.32 5.18 -5.40
C GLN A 151 -12.69 4.96 -6.02
N ILE A 152 -13.29 3.83 -5.69
CA ILE A 152 -14.65 3.47 -6.06
C ILE A 152 -15.54 3.75 -4.86
N ALA A 153 -16.44 4.73 -5.03
CA ALA A 153 -17.36 5.19 -3.99
C ALA A 153 -16.65 5.66 -2.71
N THR A 154 -17.41 6.08 -1.71
CA THR A 154 -16.88 6.43 -0.38
C THR A 154 -16.34 5.16 0.32
N SER A 155 -15.30 5.32 1.14
CA SER A 155 -14.71 4.21 1.90
C SER A 155 -15.69 3.61 2.91
N ASP A 156 -15.31 2.50 3.50
CA ASP A 156 -15.92 2.07 4.75
C ASP A 156 -15.67 3.13 5.84
N VAL A 157 -16.47 3.10 6.90
CA VAL A 157 -16.30 4.02 8.04
C VAL A 157 -14.92 3.81 8.69
N GLY A 158 -14.27 4.91 9.05
CA GLY A 158 -13.01 4.90 9.77
C GLY A 158 -13.10 4.16 11.11
N LYS A 159 -12.10 3.31 11.37
CA LYS A 159 -12.04 2.48 12.57
C LYS A 159 -10.80 2.81 13.41
N LYS A 160 -10.89 2.59 14.73
CA LYS A 160 -9.82 2.86 15.69
C LYS A 160 -8.69 1.86 15.53
N GLY A 161 -7.49 2.34 15.25
CA GLY A 161 -6.28 1.55 15.29
C GLY A 161 -5.21 2.20 16.15
N VAL A 162 -4.17 1.41 16.43
CA VAL A 162 -3.07 1.82 17.30
C VAL A 162 -1.75 1.39 16.67
N ILE A 163 -0.76 2.28 16.68
CA ILE A 163 0.62 1.98 16.31
C ILE A 163 1.31 1.42 17.57
N LEU A 164 1.77 0.18 17.51
CA LEU A 164 2.29 -0.55 18.65
C LEU A 164 3.81 -0.35 18.74
N GLY A 165 4.23 0.65 19.51
CA GLY A 165 5.64 0.99 19.67
C GLY A 165 6.13 1.89 18.54
N ASN A 166 7.27 1.56 17.93
CA ASN A 166 7.82 2.33 16.82
C ASN A 166 7.09 1.99 15.50
N ASP A 167 6.69 3.01 14.76
CA ASP A 167 6.05 2.89 13.44
C ASP A 167 6.89 2.07 12.45
N ASP A 168 8.21 2.17 12.55
CA ASP A 168 9.14 1.44 11.68
C ASP A 168 9.21 -0.07 12.02
N ASP A 169 8.56 -0.54 13.09
CA ASP A 169 8.44 -1.97 13.41
C ASP A 169 7.20 -2.63 12.79
N TRP A 170 6.33 -1.84 12.17
CA TRP A 170 5.15 -2.31 11.43
C TRP A 170 4.19 -3.15 12.28
N ASN A 171 4.08 -2.80 13.56
CA ASN A 171 3.14 -3.42 14.50
C ASN A 171 1.95 -2.49 14.68
N TYR A 172 0.77 -2.97 14.31
CA TYR A 172 -0.47 -2.21 14.41
C TYR A 172 -1.57 -3.07 15.01
N TYR A 173 -2.41 -2.47 15.82
CA TYR A 173 -3.65 -3.08 16.30
C TYR A 173 -4.85 -2.46 15.59
N TYR A 174 -5.79 -3.31 15.18
CA TYR A 174 -6.99 -2.95 14.43
C TYR A 174 -8.23 -3.38 15.21
N SER A 175 -8.85 -2.45 15.93
CA SER A 175 -9.93 -2.81 16.87
C SER A 175 -11.20 -3.30 16.19
N GLY A 176 -11.50 -2.79 14.99
CA GLY A 176 -12.80 -2.94 14.35
C GLY A 176 -13.87 -1.96 14.87
N GLU A 177 -13.59 -1.18 15.91
CA GLU A 177 -14.50 -0.19 16.44
C GLU A 177 -14.50 1.07 15.58
N THR A 178 -15.67 1.63 15.30
CA THR A 178 -15.80 2.91 14.60
C THR A 178 -15.18 4.05 15.42
N GLY A 179 -14.52 4.99 14.74
CA GLY A 179 -14.00 6.23 15.33
C GLY A 179 -12.48 6.30 15.45
N SER A 180 -12.01 7.25 16.26
CA SER A 180 -10.59 7.48 16.55
C SER A 180 -10.18 6.91 17.91
N ALA A 181 -8.93 6.43 18.02
CA ALA A 181 -8.32 6.10 19.31
C ALA A 181 -7.90 7.35 20.10
N LYS A 182 -7.95 8.54 19.50
CA LYS A 182 -7.58 9.80 20.13
C LYS A 182 -8.69 10.30 21.07
N ALA A 183 -8.28 10.70 22.28
CA ALA A 183 -9.18 11.27 23.28
C ALA A 183 -10.03 12.41 22.69
N GLY A 184 -11.34 12.39 22.98
CA GLY A 184 -12.31 13.37 22.47
C GLY A 184 -12.82 13.15 21.04
N LEU A 185 -12.22 12.23 20.27
CA LEU A 185 -12.60 11.93 18.88
C LEU A 185 -13.17 10.51 18.68
N GLY A 186 -13.43 9.78 19.77
CA GLY A 186 -13.91 8.39 19.71
C GLY A 186 -15.27 8.18 19.03
N TRP A 187 -16.08 9.23 18.94
CA TRP A 187 -17.41 9.23 18.33
C TRP A 187 -17.41 9.60 16.84
N VAL A 188 -16.29 10.09 16.31
CA VAL A 188 -16.24 10.66 14.96
C VAL A 188 -16.42 9.57 13.92
N GLN A 189 -17.49 9.63 13.14
CA GLN A 189 -17.63 8.84 11.92
C GLN A 189 -16.98 9.58 10.77
N SER A 190 -15.82 9.11 10.35
CA SER A 190 -15.08 9.66 9.23
C SER A 190 -15.01 8.71 8.06
N TYR A 191 -14.80 9.26 6.87
CA TYR A 191 -14.71 8.52 5.61
C TYR A 191 -13.65 9.15 4.72
N ILE A 192 -13.06 8.35 3.84
CA ILE A 192 -12.40 8.84 2.64
C ILE A 192 -13.48 8.96 1.56
N TYR A 193 -13.84 10.18 1.22
CA TYR A 193 -14.88 10.46 0.24
C TYR A 193 -14.37 10.32 -1.19
N ASP A 194 -13.16 10.81 -1.44
CA ASP A 194 -12.49 10.74 -2.73
C ASP A 194 -10.99 10.50 -2.53
N TYR A 195 -10.44 9.56 -3.26
CA TYR A 195 -9.01 9.36 -3.37
C TYR A 195 -8.65 9.02 -4.81
N PHE A 196 -7.63 9.71 -5.32
CA PHE A 196 -6.98 9.33 -6.56
C PHE A 196 -5.50 9.69 -6.53
N SER A 197 -4.69 8.84 -7.16
CA SER A 197 -3.24 9.02 -7.20
C SER A 197 -2.65 8.57 -8.52
N VAL A 198 -1.51 9.18 -8.85
CA VAL A 198 -0.64 8.79 -9.96
C VAL A 198 0.77 8.64 -9.39
N GLY A 199 1.28 7.42 -9.34
CA GLY A 199 2.69 7.13 -9.11
C GLY A 199 3.42 7.01 -10.44
N VAL A 200 4.58 7.63 -10.55
CA VAL A 200 5.45 7.58 -11.72
C VAL A 200 6.81 7.05 -11.26
N TYR A 201 7.23 5.94 -11.83
CA TYR A 201 8.48 5.27 -11.48
C TYR A 201 9.34 5.19 -12.73
N VAL A 202 10.54 5.76 -12.68
CA VAL A 202 11.43 5.88 -13.85
C VAL A 202 12.81 5.37 -13.49
N GLU A 203 13.38 4.53 -14.35
CA GLU A 203 14.76 4.10 -14.17
C GLU A 203 15.75 5.25 -14.43
N SER A 204 16.80 5.33 -13.62
CA SER A 204 17.99 6.09 -13.97
C SER A 204 18.85 5.23 -14.90
N GLY A 205 19.05 5.68 -16.14
CA GLY A 205 19.81 4.95 -17.16
C GLY A 205 21.32 4.77 -16.91
N ALA A 206 21.84 5.04 -15.71
CA ALA A 206 23.25 4.87 -15.37
C ALA A 206 23.44 4.26 -13.98
N SER A 207 24.58 3.59 -13.78
CA SER A 207 25.00 3.01 -12.49
C SER A 207 25.40 4.09 -11.47
N PRO A 208 25.06 3.95 -10.18
CA PRO A 208 24.26 2.88 -9.60
C PRO A 208 22.81 2.98 -10.07
N TYR A 209 22.16 1.83 -10.29
CA TYR A 209 20.74 1.80 -10.65
C TYR A 209 19.90 2.47 -9.56
N MET A 210 19.20 3.53 -9.94
CA MET A 210 18.25 4.24 -9.09
C MET A 210 16.89 4.25 -9.78
N LEU A 211 15.86 4.06 -8.98
CA LEU A 211 14.49 4.34 -9.36
C LEU A 211 14.13 5.74 -8.86
N THR A 212 13.67 6.61 -9.76
CA THR A 212 13.06 7.89 -9.36
C THR A 212 11.56 7.71 -9.29
N SER A 213 10.99 7.95 -8.11
CA SER A 213 9.56 7.83 -7.83
C SER A 213 8.96 9.21 -7.61
N GLY A 214 7.93 9.56 -8.36
CA GLY A 214 7.11 10.77 -8.15
C GLY A 214 5.67 10.38 -7.88
N HIS A 215 5.11 10.88 -6.78
CA HIS A 215 3.75 10.57 -6.34
C HIS A 215 2.91 11.83 -6.35
N PHE A 216 1.81 11.79 -7.10
CA PHE A 216 0.78 12.83 -7.14
C PHE A 216 -0.48 12.26 -6.50
N GLN A 217 -0.96 12.88 -5.44
CA GLN A 217 -2.06 12.33 -4.65
C GLN A 217 -3.08 13.40 -4.30
N TRP A 218 -4.36 13.05 -4.42
CA TRP A 218 -5.48 13.84 -3.96
C TRP A 218 -6.35 13.04 -3.02
N ILE A 219 -6.71 13.64 -1.89
CA ILE A 219 -7.58 13.02 -0.89
C ILE A 219 -8.62 14.04 -0.42
N ARG A 220 -9.87 13.59 -0.33
CA ARG A 220 -10.93 14.24 0.42
C ARG A 220 -11.40 13.30 1.51
N ALA A 221 -11.08 13.60 2.76
CA ALA A 221 -11.47 12.76 3.89
C ALA A 221 -11.84 13.61 5.11
N GLY A 222 -12.82 13.13 5.88
CA GLY A 222 -13.30 13.83 7.07
C GLY A 222 -14.65 13.30 7.50
N SER A 223 -15.47 14.15 8.14
CA SER A 223 -16.77 13.78 8.69
C SER A 223 -17.86 14.73 8.18
N ALA A 224 -19.10 14.25 8.12
CA ALA A 224 -20.26 15.01 7.64
C ALA A 224 -20.07 15.68 6.25
N GLY A 225 -19.26 15.08 5.37
CA GLY A 225 -18.95 15.60 4.04
C GLY A 225 -17.86 16.68 4.01
N ILE A 226 -17.38 17.12 5.17
CA ILE A 226 -16.36 18.15 5.31
C ILE A 226 -14.98 17.51 5.14
N ASN A 227 -14.11 18.16 4.36
CA ASN A 227 -12.73 17.72 4.17
C ASN A 227 -11.83 18.30 5.27
N PHE A 228 -11.14 17.42 6.01
CA PHE A 228 -10.15 17.79 7.02
C PHE A 228 -8.71 17.55 6.55
N VAL A 229 -8.52 17.07 5.31
CA VAL A 229 -7.19 16.80 4.78
C VAL A 229 -6.51 18.08 4.34
N GLU A 230 -5.34 18.33 4.90
CA GLU A 230 -4.42 19.38 4.48
C GLU A 230 -3.25 18.78 3.68
N THR A 231 -2.63 19.57 2.81
CA THR A 231 -1.47 19.17 2.01
C THR A 231 -0.35 18.57 2.86
N LYS A 232 -0.08 19.15 4.04
CA LYS A 232 0.94 18.64 4.98
C LYS A 232 0.65 17.23 5.49
N HIS A 233 -0.64 16.84 5.63
CA HIS A 233 -1.04 15.49 6.04
C HIS A 233 -0.67 14.48 4.94
N ILE A 234 -0.97 14.81 3.68
CA ILE A 234 -0.65 13.95 2.52
C ILE A 234 0.87 13.81 2.36
N ILE A 235 1.62 14.90 2.44
CA ILE A 235 3.09 14.89 2.37
C ILE A 235 3.69 14.03 3.48
N LYS A 236 3.22 14.18 4.73
CA LYS A 236 3.68 13.36 5.87
C LYS A 236 3.42 11.86 5.61
N GLY A 237 2.26 11.52 5.04
CA GLY A 237 1.95 10.15 4.61
C GLY A 237 2.89 9.62 3.53
N MET A 238 3.12 10.40 2.46
CA MET A 238 4.03 10.02 1.38
C MET A 238 5.49 9.87 1.85
N LYS A 239 5.95 10.72 2.76
CA LYS A 239 7.28 10.57 3.40
C LYS A 239 7.38 9.31 4.26
N ARG A 240 6.34 8.99 5.04
CA ARG A 240 6.26 7.76 5.84
C ARG A 240 6.35 6.53 4.93
N HIS A 241 5.61 6.51 3.83
CA HIS A 241 5.68 5.47 2.80
C HIS A 241 7.10 5.37 2.22
N ALA A 242 7.63 6.47 1.68
CA ALA A 242 8.94 6.50 1.03
C ALA A 242 10.07 6.04 1.94
N ARG A 243 10.10 6.48 3.21
CA ARG A 243 11.09 6.03 4.19
C ARG A 243 11.07 4.51 4.32
N ASN A 244 9.89 3.93 4.57
CA ASN A 244 9.75 2.48 4.80
C ASN A 244 10.05 1.67 3.54
N SER A 245 9.52 2.07 2.38
CA SER A 245 9.82 1.41 1.12
C SER A 245 11.30 1.43 0.78
N LYS A 246 11.99 2.56 1.04
CA LYS A 246 13.45 2.65 0.86
C LYS A 246 14.20 1.73 1.82
N THR A 247 13.88 1.77 3.12
CA THR A 247 14.50 0.90 4.12
C THR A 247 14.40 -0.57 3.74
N ILE A 248 13.32 -0.98 3.07
CA ILE A 248 13.10 -2.35 2.61
C ILE A 248 13.86 -2.64 1.32
N LEU A 249 13.59 -1.85 0.26
CA LEU A 249 14.07 -2.13 -1.09
C LEU A 249 15.58 -1.91 -1.26
N GLU A 250 16.20 -1.10 -0.39
CA GLU A 250 17.64 -0.86 -0.38
C GLU A 250 18.38 -1.76 0.63
N SER A 251 17.66 -2.59 1.38
CA SER A 251 18.25 -3.41 2.45
C SER A 251 19.05 -4.58 1.88
N PRO A 252 20.26 -4.85 2.41
CA PRO A 252 20.98 -6.09 2.11
C PRO A 252 20.30 -7.33 2.72
N LYS A 253 19.36 -7.15 3.65
CA LYS A 253 18.57 -8.24 4.26
C LYS A 253 17.28 -8.56 3.51
N LEU A 254 16.97 -7.82 2.42
CA LEU A 254 15.78 -8.10 1.61
C LEU A 254 15.86 -9.54 1.05
N PRO A 255 14.93 -10.45 1.39
CA PRO A 255 14.95 -11.79 0.85
C PRO A 255 14.80 -11.80 -0.66
N ALA A 256 15.43 -12.77 -1.32
CA ALA A 256 15.29 -12.91 -2.76
C ALA A 256 13.81 -13.18 -3.13
N PRO A 257 13.35 -12.75 -4.33
CA PRO A 257 11.94 -12.84 -4.69
C PRO A 257 11.37 -14.28 -4.58
N ASN A 258 12.16 -15.29 -4.97
CA ASN A 258 11.78 -16.70 -4.89
C ASN A 258 11.57 -17.20 -3.45
N GLN A 259 12.28 -16.65 -2.47
CA GLN A 259 12.09 -16.99 -1.04
C GLN A 259 10.75 -16.44 -0.55
N ILE A 260 10.43 -15.19 -0.91
CA ILE A 260 9.14 -14.55 -0.57
C ILE A 260 7.99 -15.31 -1.23
N ILE A 261 8.11 -15.61 -2.52
CA ILE A 261 7.10 -16.36 -3.28
C ILE A 261 6.87 -17.74 -2.66
N SER A 262 7.94 -18.47 -2.30
CA SER A 262 7.84 -19.77 -1.64
C SER A 262 7.14 -19.69 -0.28
N ALA A 263 7.39 -18.64 0.51
CA ALA A 263 6.70 -18.42 1.78
C ALA A 263 5.20 -18.11 1.56
N TYR A 264 4.89 -17.24 0.60
CA TYR A 264 3.52 -16.91 0.23
C TYR A 264 2.73 -18.12 -0.24
N GLN A 265 3.32 -18.97 -1.10
CA GLN A 265 2.71 -20.20 -1.59
C GLN A 265 2.44 -21.20 -0.47
N ARG A 266 3.38 -21.38 0.47
CA ARG A 266 3.18 -22.25 1.64
C ARG A 266 2.01 -21.80 2.51
N LEU A 267 1.93 -20.51 2.84
CA LEU A 267 0.80 -19.96 3.61
C LEU A 267 -0.52 -20.08 2.82
N SER A 268 -0.49 -19.77 1.52
CA SER A 268 -1.67 -19.87 0.66
C SER A 268 -2.19 -21.30 0.48
N ALA A 269 -1.33 -22.31 0.64
CA ALA A 269 -1.71 -23.72 0.56
C ALA A 269 -2.40 -24.24 1.84
N LEU A 270 -2.28 -23.54 2.97
CA LEU A 270 -2.93 -23.94 4.22
C LEU A 270 -4.46 -23.91 4.10
N SER A 271 -5.13 -24.74 4.91
CA SER A 271 -6.58 -24.70 5.02
C SER A 271 -7.05 -23.39 5.68
N GLN A 272 -8.31 -23.01 5.48
CA GLN A 272 -8.87 -21.83 6.13
C GLN A 272 -8.78 -21.95 7.66
N ASN A 273 -8.99 -23.15 8.22
CA ASN A 273 -8.94 -23.37 9.66
C ASN A 273 -7.51 -23.16 10.21
N ASP A 274 -6.50 -23.72 9.55
CA ASP A 274 -5.09 -23.54 9.98
C ASP A 274 -4.67 -22.07 9.90
N LEU A 275 -5.14 -21.35 8.87
CA LEU A 275 -4.88 -19.92 8.73
C LEU A 275 -5.57 -19.11 9.83
N VAL A 276 -6.83 -19.40 10.13
CA VAL A 276 -7.58 -18.74 11.20
C VAL A 276 -6.95 -18.99 12.57
N GLU A 277 -6.44 -20.19 12.84
CA GLU A 277 -5.73 -20.48 14.09
C GLU A 277 -4.48 -19.58 14.24
N LYS A 278 -3.60 -19.58 13.23
CA LYS A 278 -2.38 -18.75 13.23
C LYS A 278 -2.71 -17.26 13.31
N TYR A 279 -3.75 -16.83 12.59
CA TYR A 279 -4.21 -15.45 12.60
C TYR A 279 -4.77 -15.04 13.96
N THR A 280 -5.49 -15.93 14.64
CA THR A 280 -6.03 -15.69 15.98
C THR A 280 -4.90 -15.39 16.97
N VAL A 281 -3.82 -16.18 16.94
CA VAL A 281 -2.62 -15.93 17.77
C VAL A 281 -2.04 -14.54 17.48
N LEU A 282 -1.93 -14.15 16.21
CA LEU A 282 -1.44 -12.83 15.81
C LEU A 282 -2.34 -11.70 16.35
N GLN A 283 -3.66 -11.82 16.20
CA GLN A 283 -4.60 -10.80 16.67
C GLN A 283 -4.60 -10.70 18.20
N GLN A 284 -4.48 -11.82 18.92
CA GLN A 284 -4.35 -11.83 20.37
C GLN A 284 -3.05 -11.15 20.84
N ALA A 285 -1.92 -11.43 20.19
CA ALA A 285 -0.65 -10.77 20.50
C ALA A 285 -0.71 -9.25 20.28
N ARG A 286 -1.36 -8.80 19.19
CA ARG A 286 -1.60 -7.38 18.91
C ARG A 286 -2.50 -6.73 19.95
N LEU A 287 -3.60 -7.39 20.34
CA LEU A 287 -4.51 -6.92 21.38
C LEU A 287 -3.78 -6.79 22.73
N SER A 288 -3.03 -7.81 23.13
CA SER A 288 -2.25 -7.79 24.38
C SER A 288 -1.29 -6.60 24.42
N ARG A 289 -0.57 -6.34 23.33
CA ARG A 289 0.32 -5.16 23.24
C ARG A 289 -0.44 -3.84 23.25
N ALA A 290 -1.60 -3.78 22.59
CA ALA A 290 -2.43 -2.57 22.59
C ALA A 290 -2.91 -2.23 24.01
N LEU A 291 -3.39 -3.23 24.76
CA LEU A 291 -3.81 -3.07 26.16
C LEU A 291 -2.63 -2.65 27.05
N GLN A 292 -1.46 -3.27 26.90
CA GLN A 292 -0.25 -2.91 27.64
C GLN A 292 0.24 -1.48 27.36
N SER A 293 -0.01 -0.96 26.15
CA SER A 293 0.41 0.39 25.78
C SER A 293 -0.41 1.50 26.45
N GLY A 294 -1.58 1.16 27.04
CA GLY A 294 -2.52 2.14 27.59
C GLY A 294 -3.21 3.03 26.53
N GLN A 295 -2.89 2.86 25.24
CA GLN A 295 -3.47 3.63 24.13
C GLN A 295 -4.83 3.08 23.67
N PHE A 296 -5.24 1.92 24.21
CA PHE A 296 -6.50 1.28 23.86
C PHE A 296 -7.09 0.59 25.09
N GLU A 297 -8.32 0.96 25.42
CA GLU A 297 -9.11 0.30 26.47
C GLU A 297 -10.25 -0.45 25.78
N THR A 298 -10.36 -1.75 26.03
CA THR A 298 -11.55 -2.51 25.62
C THR A 298 -11.94 -3.52 26.67
N ASN A 299 -13.25 -3.62 26.90
CA ASN A 299 -13.86 -4.64 27.77
C ASN A 299 -14.24 -5.91 26.97
N LYS A 300 -13.82 -6.02 25.70
CA LYS A 300 -14.27 -7.08 24.79
C LYS A 300 -13.10 -7.93 24.30
N THR A 301 -12.98 -9.14 24.84
CA THR A 301 -12.12 -10.19 24.28
C THR A 301 -12.83 -10.79 23.06
N LYS A 302 -12.28 -10.61 21.85
CA LYS A 302 -12.81 -11.28 20.65
C LYS A 302 -12.54 -12.78 20.75
N LYS A 303 -13.58 -13.61 20.55
CA LYS A 303 -13.49 -15.07 20.55
C LYS A 303 -12.70 -15.58 19.31
N PRO A 304 -12.06 -16.77 19.37
CA PRO A 304 -11.33 -17.36 18.24
C PRO A 304 -12.12 -17.41 16.93
N ASP A 305 -13.41 -17.73 17.00
CA ASP A 305 -14.29 -17.84 15.82
C ASP A 305 -14.58 -16.50 15.12
N SER A 306 -14.18 -15.37 15.73
CA SER A 306 -14.46 -14.03 15.19
C SER A 306 -13.77 -13.74 13.85
N TYR A 307 -12.80 -14.55 13.44
CA TYR A 307 -12.03 -14.35 12.21
C TYR A 307 -12.39 -15.31 11.08
N ILE A 308 -13.35 -16.23 11.27
CA ILE A 308 -13.68 -17.26 10.26
C ILE A 308 -14.14 -16.69 8.92
N HIS A 309 -14.75 -15.50 8.95
CA HIS A 309 -15.21 -14.77 7.76
C HIS A 309 -14.16 -13.82 7.16
N THR A 310 -12.96 -13.75 7.74
CA THR A 310 -11.86 -12.95 7.16
C THR A 310 -11.41 -13.63 5.88
N ALA A 311 -11.26 -12.84 4.80
CA ALA A 311 -10.79 -13.37 3.52
C ALA A 311 -9.45 -14.08 3.68
N LYS A 312 -9.32 -15.25 3.05
CA LYS A 312 -8.11 -16.09 3.12
C LYS A 312 -6.86 -15.29 2.74
N GLU A 313 -6.95 -14.54 1.66
CA GLU A 313 -5.87 -13.73 1.11
C GLU A 313 -5.44 -12.64 2.09
N GLN A 314 -6.38 -12.00 2.78
CA GLN A 314 -6.07 -11.02 3.83
C GLN A 314 -5.26 -11.66 4.97
N ILE A 315 -5.67 -12.85 5.44
CA ILE A 315 -4.94 -13.55 6.49
C ILE A 315 -3.50 -13.86 6.03
N VAL A 316 -3.36 -14.37 4.80
CA VAL A 316 -2.05 -14.70 4.22
C VAL A 316 -1.15 -13.48 4.15
N GLU A 317 -1.64 -12.33 3.67
CA GLU A 317 -0.84 -11.10 3.61
C GLU A 317 -0.39 -10.67 5.01
N GLU A 318 -1.31 -10.59 5.98
CA GLU A 318 -0.96 -10.18 7.33
C GLU A 318 0.04 -11.14 8.01
N LEU A 319 0.00 -12.45 7.73
CA LEU A 319 0.99 -13.42 8.19
C LEU A 319 2.33 -13.30 7.44
N MET A 320 2.30 -12.99 6.13
CA MET A 320 3.51 -12.71 5.35
C MET A 320 4.27 -11.51 5.89
N MET A 321 3.59 -10.53 6.49
CA MET A 321 4.26 -9.41 7.18
C MET A 321 5.11 -9.89 8.35
N GLU A 322 4.61 -10.86 9.13
CA GLU A 322 5.36 -11.42 10.26
C GLU A 322 6.57 -12.25 9.78
N TYR A 323 6.47 -12.92 8.63
CA TYR A 323 7.61 -13.55 7.94
C TYR A 323 8.66 -12.52 7.55
N PHE A 324 8.20 -11.42 6.96
CA PHE A 324 9.08 -10.38 6.48
C PHE A 324 9.79 -9.65 7.62
N LYS A 325 9.13 -9.45 8.76
CA LYS A 325 9.75 -8.92 9.98
C LYS A 325 10.92 -9.79 10.43
N VAL A 326 10.72 -11.10 10.54
CA VAL A 326 11.78 -12.06 10.92
C VAL A 326 12.97 -11.96 9.97
N ALA A 327 12.72 -11.93 8.66
CA ALA A 327 13.79 -11.82 7.66
C ALA A 327 14.64 -10.54 7.81
N PHE A 328 14.03 -9.45 8.27
CA PHE A 328 14.72 -8.19 8.55
C PHE A 328 15.37 -8.13 9.95
N GLY A 329 15.23 -9.19 10.76
CA GLY A 329 15.67 -9.22 12.16
C GLY A 329 14.79 -8.38 13.10
N LYS A 330 13.55 -8.10 12.70
CA LYS A 330 12.54 -7.45 13.54
C LYS A 330 11.77 -8.49 14.33
N THR A 331 11.25 -8.09 15.48
CA THR A 331 10.41 -8.97 16.32
C THR A 331 9.06 -9.23 15.65
N SER A 332 8.80 -10.49 15.31
CA SER A 332 7.47 -10.99 14.97
C SER A 332 6.62 -11.18 16.23
N LEU A 333 5.32 -10.90 16.14
CA LEU A 333 4.38 -11.08 17.25
C LEU A 333 3.98 -12.53 17.50
N VAL A 334 4.23 -13.41 16.54
CA VAL A 334 3.86 -14.82 16.59
C VAL A 334 5.07 -15.77 16.51
N GLY A 335 6.28 -15.21 16.46
CA GLY A 335 7.54 -15.97 16.38
C GLY A 335 7.77 -16.64 15.02
N GLU A 336 8.95 -17.25 14.83
CA GLU A 336 9.34 -17.82 13.53
C GLU A 336 8.56 -19.09 13.17
N LYS A 337 8.24 -19.95 14.15
CA LYS A 337 7.57 -21.23 13.93
C LYS A 337 6.18 -21.08 13.31
N VAL A 338 5.37 -20.18 13.88
CA VAL A 338 4.00 -19.89 13.40
C VAL A 338 4.01 -19.41 11.94
N VAL A 339 5.04 -18.64 11.60
CA VAL A 339 5.18 -17.90 10.35
C VAL A 339 5.79 -18.75 9.23
N LEU A 340 6.66 -19.70 9.57
CA LEU A 340 7.26 -20.62 8.59
C LEU A 340 6.35 -21.81 8.25
N GLY A 341 5.18 -21.92 8.89
CA GLY A 341 4.27 -23.05 8.69
C GLY A 341 4.84 -24.38 9.19
N VAL A 342 5.77 -24.32 10.15
CA VAL A 342 6.37 -25.50 10.77
C VAL A 342 5.70 -25.67 12.13
N ASN A 343 5.08 -26.84 12.34
CA ASN A 343 4.53 -27.21 13.65
C ASN A 343 5.65 -27.54 14.64
#